data_AF-A0A0F8Y3U8-F1
#
_entry.id   AF-A0A0F8Y3U8-F1
#
_cell.length_a   1.000
_cell.length_b   1.000
_cell.length_c   1.000
_cell.angle_alpha   90.00
_cell.angle_beta   90.00
_cell.angle_gamma   90.00
#
_symmetry.space_group_name_H-M   'P 1'
#
loop_
_entity.id
_entity.type
_entity.pdbx_description
1 polymer ?
#
loop_
_entity_poly.entity_id
_entity_poly.type
_entity_poly.pdbx_seq_one_letter_code
_entity_poly.pdbx_strand_id
1 'polypeptide(L)'
;MEQAYKASSKILKKRMEKERPADLEILEKVKESTIIIVIGSYDRVETVLEMIKVPYVLIQTDEVDQIELKPDQILIVNCPGNISDDGLSKIKNFVKKGGFLFTTDWALLNILEKVFISETGVPFVKYNQTPSGDDCVAVQVVDKSNKFLEGLFKADEDPIWWLESSSYPIMINDKQRVKVLVTSKEMEEKYGEAPIVITFDYGDGGTILHMTSHYYLQRAELRTERHKMSAKEYVKSEMAFSDSEAEEMGDDLEGLSLGEAESAYSTTQFISNVIVEQQKKVMKRKKKKNKEK
;
A
#
# COMPACT_ATOMS: atom_id res chain seq x y z
N MET A 1 -11.55 -1.93 13.76
CA MET A 1 -10.52 -1.34 12.88
C MET A 1 -10.74 0.12 12.52
N GLU A 2 -11.96 0.61 12.25
CA GLU A 2 -12.18 2.02 11.87
C GLU A 2 -11.58 3.03 12.89
N GLN A 3 -11.81 2.80 14.19
CA GLN A 3 -11.22 3.62 15.26
C GLN A 3 -9.68 3.58 15.23
N ALA A 4 -9.08 2.41 14.97
CA ALA A 4 -7.64 2.28 14.82
C ALA A 4 -7.11 3.15 13.65
N TYR A 5 -7.78 3.14 12.49
CA TYR A 5 -7.42 4.02 11.38
C TYR A 5 -7.60 5.52 11.68
N LYS A 6 -8.64 5.89 12.45
CA LYS A 6 -8.80 7.27 12.95
C LYS A 6 -7.62 7.68 13.82
N ALA A 7 -7.25 6.85 14.80
CA ALA A 7 -6.08 7.10 15.65
C ALA A 7 -4.78 7.17 14.82
N SER A 8 -4.57 6.21 13.92
CA SER A 8 -3.41 6.15 13.02
C SER A 8 -3.26 7.37 12.13
N SER A 9 -4.37 7.95 11.64
CA SER A 9 -4.33 9.19 10.84
C SER A 9 -3.79 10.39 11.64
N LYS A 10 -4.17 10.50 12.93
CA LYS A 10 -3.69 11.55 13.83
C LYS A 10 -2.22 11.33 14.20
N ILE A 11 -1.84 10.08 14.48
CA ILE A 11 -0.44 9.69 14.73
C ILE A 11 0.43 10.05 13.52
N LEU A 12 0.02 9.63 12.31
CA LEU A 12 0.73 9.94 11.08
C LEU A 12 0.93 11.44 10.92
N LYS A 13 -0.16 12.23 11.03
CA LYS A 13 -0.09 13.68 10.83
C LYS A 13 0.90 14.33 11.80
N LYS A 14 0.77 14.10 13.10
CA LYS A 14 1.67 14.66 14.13
C LYS A 14 3.13 14.25 13.90
N ARG A 15 3.36 12.99 13.54
CA ARG A 15 4.72 12.51 13.25
C ARG A 15 5.31 13.16 12.01
N MET A 16 4.53 13.29 10.93
CA MET A 16 4.99 13.98 9.72
C MET A 16 5.23 15.48 9.97
N GLU A 17 4.43 16.16 10.78
CA GLU A 17 4.67 17.56 11.18
C GLU A 17 6.05 17.73 11.85
N LYS A 18 6.43 16.78 12.71
CA LYS A 18 7.69 16.80 13.47
C LYS A 18 8.89 16.33 12.64
N GLU A 19 8.75 15.23 11.91
CA GLU A 19 9.88 14.51 11.29
C GLU A 19 10.03 14.80 9.80
N ARG A 20 8.93 15.01 9.08
CA ARG A 20 8.88 15.08 7.61
C ARG A 20 7.92 16.19 7.10
N PRO A 21 8.07 17.46 7.54
CA PRO A 21 7.09 18.51 7.23
C PRO A 21 6.96 18.80 5.72
N ALA A 22 8.05 18.66 4.96
CA ALA A 22 8.01 18.81 3.51
C ALA A 22 7.19 17.71 2.81
N ASP A 23 7.14 16.51 3.37
CA ASP A 23 6.34 15.41 2.83
C ASP A 23 4.87 15.58 3.18
N LEU A 24 4.58 16.14 4.35
CA LEU A 24 3.21 16.51 4.74
C LEU A 24 2.65 17.57 3.79
N GLU A 25 3.44 18.61 3.47
CA GLU A 25 3.04 19.64 2.51
C GLU A 25 2.75 19.06 1.12
N ILE A 26 3.50 18.03 0.69
CA ILE A 26 3.22 17.32 -0.56
C ILE A 26 1.88 16.58 -0.48
N LEU A 27 1.63 15.87 0.62
CA LEU A 27 0.41 15.09 0.85
C LEU A 27 -0.83 16.00 0.87
N GLU A 28 -0.76 17.13 1.58
CA GLU A 28 -1.85 18.12 1.67
C GLU A 28 -2.15 18.83 0.35
N LYS A 29 -1.20 18.86 -0.59
CA LYS A 29 -1.36 19.46 -1.94
C LYS A 29 -1.80 18.47 -3.00
N VAL A 30 -2.06 17.21 -2.64
CA VAL A 30 -2.61 16.22 -3.56
C VAL A 30 -3.96 16.71 -4.08
N LYS A 31 -4.14 16.67 -5.39
CA LYS A 31 -5.39 17.02 -6.05
C LYS A 31 -6.24 15.78 -6.20
N GLU A 32 -7.55 15.95 -6.22
CA GLU A 32 -8.51 14.85 -6.42
C GLU A 32 -8.18 14.00 -7.67
N SER A 33 -7.88 14.66 -8.79
CA SER A 33 -7.50 13.97 -10.03
C SER A 33 -6.14 13.26 -10.00
N THR A 34 -5.37 13.36 -8.91
CA THR A 34 -4.05 12.71 -8.80
C THR A 34 -4.19 11.21 -8.53
N ILE A 35 -5.22 10.81 -7.78
CA ILE A 35 -5.44 9.43 -7.37
C ILE A 35 -6.78 8.98 -7.93
N ILE A 36 -6.77 7.91 -8.73
CA ILE A 36 -7.97 7.23 -9.21
C ILE A 36 -8.02 5.88 -8.53
N ILE A 37 -9.15 5.55 -7.92
CA ILE A 37 -9.41 4.27 -7.29
C ILE A 37 -10.46 3.55 -8.12
N VAL A 38 -10.12 2.36 -8.59
CA VAL A 38 -11.09 1.42 -9.14
C VAL A 38 -11.66 0.62 -7.96
N ILE A 39 -12.98 0.69 -7.78
CA ILE A 39 -13.64 0.01 -6.67
C ILE A 39 -13.39 -1.50 -6.69
N GLY A 40 -13.38 -2.07 -5.50
CA GLY A 40 -13.30 -3.49 -5.28
C GLY A 40 -14.52 -4.02 -4.54
N SER A 41 -14.54 -5.32 -4.31
CA SER A 41 -15.54 -5.97 -3.46
C SER A 41 -14.98 -6.26 -2.06
N TYR A 42 -13.66 -6.40 -1.95
CA TYR A 42 -12.99 -6.93 -0.75
C TYR A 42 -12.04 -5.94 -0.08
N ASP A 43 -11.51 -4.98 -0.85
CA ASP A 43 -10.64 -3.91 -0.35
C ASP A 43 -11.29 -2.53 -0.47
N ARG A 44 -10.90 -1.63 0.43
CA ARG A 44 -11.49 -0.30 0.65
C ARG A 44 -10.41 0.73 0.99
N VAL A 45 -9.41 0.89 0.11
CA VAL A 45 -8.33 1.88 0.32
C VAL A 45 -8.87 3.32 0.47
N GLU A 46 -10.00 3.62 -0.15
CA GLU A 46 -10.70 4.91 -0.06
C GLU A 46 -11.00 5.29 1.39
N THR A 47 -11.39 4.34 2.23
CA THR A 47 -11.63 4.56 3.66
C THR A 47 -10.36 5.07 4.36
N VAL A 48 -9.20 4.54 3.99
CA VAL A 48 -7.91 4.98 4.57
C VAL A 48 -7.58 6.39 4.09
N LEU A 49 -7.77 6.68 2.79
CA LEU A 49 -7.51 8.01 2.22
C LEU A 49 -8.43 9.10 2.79
N GLU A 50 -9.69 8.79 3.06
CA GLU A 50 -10.63 9.68 3.75
C GLU A 50 -10.12 10.08 5.14
N MET A 51 -9.62 9.11 5.92
CA MET A 51 -9.11 9.36 7.28
C MET A 51 -7.88 10.27 7.26
N ILE A 52 -6.98 10.10 6.28
CA ILE A 52 -5.82 11.00 6.10
C ILE A 52 -6.13 12.25 5.26
N LYS A 53 -7.38 12.46 4.88
CA LYS A 53 -7.87 13.63 4.12
C LYS A 53 -7.18 13.83 2.77
N VAL A 54 -6.82 12.73 2.10
CA VAL A 54 -6.28 12.77 0.74
C VAL A 54 -7.43 12.61 -0.26
N PRO A 55 -7.62 13.56 -1.18
CA PRO A 55 -8.70 13.49 -2.16
C PRO A 55 -8.39 12.47 -3.26
N TYR A 56 -9.43 11.85 -3.80
CA TYR A 56 -9.35 10.81 -4.82
C TYR A 56 -10.60 10.85 -5.72
N VAL A 57 -10.50 10.25 -6.90
CA VAL A 57 -11.65 9.93 -7.76
C VAL A 57 -11.94 8.44 -7.65
N LEU A 58 -13.20 8.10 -7.34
CA LEU A 58 -13.66 6.71 -7.28
C LEU A 58 -14.39 6.34 -8.58
N ILE A 59 -14.04 5.20 -9.18
CA ILE A 59 -14.66 4.71 -10.41
C ILE A 59 -15.02 3.23 -10.33
N GLN A 60 -16.01 2.82 -11.10
CA GLN A 60 -16.36 1.44 -11.37
C GLN A 60 -15.35 0.77 -12.30
N THR A 61 -15.36 -0.56 -12.35
CA THR A 61 -14.42 -1.32 -13.18
C THR A 61 -14.65 -1.14 -14.68
N ASP A 62 -15.89 -0.92 -15.10
CA ASP A 62 -16.29 -0.66 -16.49
C ASP A 62 -16.00 0.78 -16.94
N GLU A 63 -15.85 1.72 -15.99
CA GLU A 63 -15.49 3.10 -16.28
C GLU A 63 -14.00 3.27 -16.68
N VAL A 64 -13.15 2.28 -16.38
CA VAL A 64 -11.72 2.27 -16.80
C VAL A 64 -11.62 2.43 -18.34
N ASP A 65 -12.57 1.86 -19.07
CA ASP A 65 -12.64 1.90 -20.54
C ASP A 65 -13.04 3.26 -21.08
N GLN A 66 -13.53 4.15 -20.23
CA GLN A 66 -14.08 5.45 -20.62
C GLN A 66 -13.14 6.60 -20.24
N ILE A 67 -12.34 6.43 -19.19
CA ILE A 67 -11.46 7.51 -18.70
C ILE A 67 -10.11 7.59 -19.43
N GLU A 68 -9.51 8.79 -19.38
CA GLU A 68 -8.13 9.02 -19.79
C GLU A 68 -7.21 8.98 -18.56
N LEU A 69 -6.28 8.00 -18.54
CA LEU A 69 -5.26 7.87 -17.51
C LEU A 69 -4.00 8.66 -17.89
N LYS A 70 -3.64 9.65 -17.07
CA LYS A 70 -2.48 10.54 -17.26
C LYS A 70 -1.25 10.00 -16.52
N PRO A 71 -0.04 10.04 -17.11
CA PRO A 71 1.14 9.42 -16.51
C PRO A 71 1.64 10.00 -15.17
N ASP A 72 1.07 11.12 -14.73
CA ASP A 72 1.35 11.71 -13.41
C ASP A 72 0.38 11.28 -12.30
N GLN A 73 -0.59 10.42 -12.63
CA GLN A 73 -1.56 9.87 -11.70
C GLN A 73 -1.07 8.59 -11.01
N ILE A 74 -1.76 8.26 -9.92
CA ILE A 74 -1.77 6.97 -9.24
C ILE A 74 -3.10 6.31 -9.56
N LEU A 75 -3.07 5.09 -10.11
CA LEU A 75 -4.23 4.23 -10.24
C LEU A 75 -4.14 3.15 -9.17
N ILE A 76 -5.09 3.11 -8.25
CA ILE A 76 -5.25 2.05 -7.26
C ILE A 76 -6.39 1.16 -7.71
N VAL A 77 -6.18 -0.14 -7.77
CA VAL A 77 -7.22 -1.13 -8.08
C VAL A 77 -7.41 -2.02 -6.88
N ASN A 78 -8.54 -1.83 -6.20
CA ASN A 78 -8.95 -2.67 -5.08
C ASN A 78 -9.31 -4.08 -5.57
N CYS A 79 -9.10 -5.08 -4.71
CA CYS A 79 -9.48 -6.47 -4.97
C CYS A 79 -10.98 -6.60 -5.31
N PRO A 80 -11.38 -7.29 -6.39
CA PRO A 80 -10.58 -8.28 -7.13
C PRO A 80 -9.93 -7.80 -8.43
N GLY A 81 -10.17 -6.56 -8.88
CA GLY A 81 -9.60 -6.05 -10.13
C GLY A 81 -10.14 -6.69 -11.41
N ASN A 82 -11.45 -7.01 -11.46
CA ASN A 82 -12.11 -7.53 -12.65
C ASN A 82 -12.32 -6.43 -13.70
N ILE A 83 -11.34 -6.26 -14.60
CA ILE A 83 -11.30 -5.22 -15.63
C ILE A 83 -11.36 -5.89 -17.02
N SER A 84 -11.99 -5.21 -17.99
CA SER A 84 -12.07 -5.67 -19.38
C SER A 84 -10.68 -5.69 -20.06
N ASP A 85 -10.54 -6.40 -21.19
CA ASP A 85 -9.28 -6.45 -21.94
C ASP A 85 -8.84 -5.07 -22.47
N ASP A 86 -9.80 -4.21 -22.81
CA ASP A 86 -9.54 -2.82 -23.23
C ASP A 86 -9.01 -2.00 -22.05
N GLY A 87 -9.60 -2.16 -20.86
CA GLY A 87 -9.14 -1.53 -19.63
C GLY A 87 -7.75 -2.01 -19.21
N LEU A 88 -7.48 -3.32 -19.32
CA LEU A 88 -6.15 -3.88 -19.10
C LEU A 88 -5.12 -3.29 -20.06
N SER A 89 -5.48 -3.12 -21.33
CA SER A 89 -4.64 -2.48 -22.35
C SER A 89 -4.38 -1.00 -22.03
N LYS A 90 -5.38 -0.28 -21.52
CA LYS A 90 -5.22 1.11 -21.03
C LYS A 90 -4.29 1.18 -19.82
N ILE A 91 -4.46 0.31 -18.83
CA ILE A 91 -3.58 0.25 -17.65
C ILE A 91 -2.14 0.01 -18.07
N LYS A 92 -1.90 -0.95 -18.98
CA LYS A 92 -0.57 -1.22 -19.54
C LYS A 92 0.06 0.03 -20.13
N ASN A 93 -0.70 0.76 -20.95
CA ASN A 93 -0.24 1.97 -21.62
C ASN A 93 0.00 3.13 -20.64
N PHE A 94 -0.87 3.28 -19.64
CA PHE A 94 -0.73 4.27 -18.57
C PHE A 94 0.58 4.06 -17.80
N VAL A 95 0.82 2.84 -17.33
CA VAL A 95 2.05 2.49 -16.62
C VAL A 95 3.25 2.67 -17.54
N LYS A 96 3.20 2.15 -18.77
CA LYS A 96 4.30 2.30 -19.74
C LYS A 96 4.71 3.75 -19.97
N LYS A 97 3.78 4.72 -19.87
CA LYS A 97 4.06 6.15 -20.05
C LYS A 97 4.55 6.86 -18.78
N GLY A 98 4.67 6.16 -17.66
CA GLY A 98 5.16 6.72 -16.38
C GLY A 98 4.16 6.68 -15.22
N GLY A 99 2.95 6.16 -15.44
CA GLY A 99 1.92 6.02 -14.41
C GLY A 99 2.34 5.12 -13.25
N PHE A 100 1.69 5.29 -12.11
CA PHE A 100 1.85 4.41 -10.95
C PHE A 100 0.61 3.53 -10.81
N LEU A 101 0.80 2.21 -10.85
CA LEU A 101 -0.26 1.24 -10.61
C LEU A 101 -0.06 0.59 -9.23
N PHE A 102 -1.09 0.65 -8.41
CA PHE A 102 -1.20 -0.09 -7.17
C PHE A 102 -2.33 -1.11 -7.29
N THR A 103 -2.06 -2.39 -7.08
CA THR A 103 -3.11 -3.40 -6.98
C THR A 103 -3.03 -4.21 -5.69
N THR A 104 -4.16 -4.77 -5.24
CA THR A 104 -4.22 -5.69 -4.09
C THR A 104 -4.77 -7.07 -4.47
N ASP A 105 -4.22 -8.07 -3.80
CA ASP A 105 -4.68 -9.46 -3.77
C ASP A 105 -5.03 -10.07 -5.14
N TRP A 106 -6.30 -10.40 -5.44
CA TRP A 106 -6.69 -11.13 -6.66
C TRP A 106 -6.39 -10.38 -7.96
N ALA A 107 -6.11 -9.08 -7.88
CA ALA A 107 -5.60 -8.33 -9.01
C ALA A 107 -4.25 -8.87 -9.52
N LEU A 108 -3.54 -9.71 -8.74
CA LEU A 108 -2.41 -10.51 -9.21
C LEU A 108 -2.78 -11.32 -10.47
N LEU A 109 -3.81 -12.15 -10.35
CA LEU A 109 -4.30 -13.01 -11.43
C LEU A 109 -5.08 -12.20 -12.48
N ASN A 110 -5.91 -11.25 -12.02
CA ASN A 110 -6.83 -10.55 -12.90
C ASN A 110 -6.17 -9.46 -13.74
N ILE A 111 -5.03 -8.91 -13.28
CA ILE A 111 -4.34 -7.79 -13.94
C ILE A 111 -2.88 -8.14 -14.19
N LEU A 112 -2.09 -8.43 -13.15
CA LEU A 112 -0.64 -8.49 -13.29
C LEU A 112 -0.19 -9.62 -14.22
N GLU A 113 -0.76 -10.83 -14.04
CA GLU A 113 -0.47 -11.99 -14.88
C GLU A 113 -0.82 -11.77 -16.35
N LYS A 114 -1.91 -11.05 -16.62
CA LYS A 114 -2.39 -10.82 -17.99
C LYS A 114 -1.62 -9.71 -18.69
N VAL A 115 -1.22 -8.68 -17.95
CA VAL A 115 -0.70 -7.42 -18.52
C VAL A 115 0.82 -7.42 -18.63
N PHE A 116 1.50 -7.88 -17.59
CA PHE A 116 2.96 -7.75 -17.44
C PHE A 116 3.64 -9.09 -17.69
N ILE A 117 3.76 -9.42 -18.97
CA ILE A 117 4.38 -10.64 -19.50
C ILE A 117 5.72 -10.34 -20.20
N SER A 118 6.60 -11.34 -20.22
CA SER A 118 7.82 -11.34 -21.01
C SER A 118 7.52 -11.40 -22.50
N GLU A 119 8.56 -11.22 -23.32
CA GLU A 119 8.48 -11.43 -24.78
C GLU A 119 8.09 -12.86 -25.16
N THR A 120 8.34 -13.83 -24.27
CA THR A 120 7.97 -15.24 -24.44
C THR A 120 6.58 -15.56 -23.91
N GLY A 121 5.81 -14.56 -23.45
CA GLY A 121 4.45 -14.74 -22.94
C GLY A 121 4.36 -15.25 -21.50
N VAL A 122 5.47 -15.26 -20.75
CA VAL A 122 5.49 -15.69 -19.34
C VAL A 122 5.23 -14.47 -18.44
N PRO A 123 4.26 -14.52 -17.50
CA PRO A 123 4.02 -13.40 -16.61
C PRO A 123 5.20 -13.15 -15.67
N PHE A 124 5.52 -11.90 -15.36
CA PHE A 124 6.62 -11.58 -14.44
C PHE A 124 6.38 -12.11 -13.03
N VAL A 125 5.11 -12.11 -12.61
CA VAL A 125 4.62 -12.66 -11.36
C VAL A 125 3.31 -13.39 -11.61
N LYS A 126 3.02 -14.40 -10.80
CA LYS A 126 1.77 -15.15 -10.89
C LYS A 126 1.31 -15.64 -9.53
N TYR A 127 0.02 -15.91 -9.41
CA TYR A 127 -0.55 -16.66 -8.31
C TYR A 127 -0.01 -18.10 -8.32
N ASN A 128 0.43 -18.56 -7.15
CA ASN A 128 0.97 -19.91 -6.98
C ASN A 128 -0.08 -21.03 -7.00
N GLN A 129 -1.37 -20.70 -7.15
CA GLN A 129 -2.51 -21.63 -7.13
C GLN A 129 -2.81 -22.28 -5.77
N THR A 130 -2.21 -21.75 -4.69
CA THR A 130 -2.47 -22.15 -3.30
C THR A 130 -2.95 -20.93 -2.50
N PRO A 131 -4.26 -20.80 -2.25
CA PRO A 131 -4.80 -19.63 -1.58
C PRO A 131 -4.44 -19.62 -0.10
N SER A 132 -4.38 -18.43 0.53
CA SER A 132 -4.26 -18.34 1.99
C SER A 132 -5.57 -18.74 2.68
N GLY A 133 -5.48 -19.09 3.96
CA GLY A 133 -6.63 -19.06 4.86
C GLY A 133 -6.92 -17.64 5.33
N ASP A 134 -7.97 -17.47 6.14
CA ASP A 134 -8.14 -16.26 6.95
C ASP A 134 -7.11 -16.29 8.09
N ASP A 135 -5.97 -15.64 7.90
CA ASP A 135 -4.79 -15.80 8.74
C ASP A 135 -4.12 -14.45 9.03
N CYS A 136 -3.22 -14.44 9.99
CA CYS A 136 -2.37 -13.30 10.31
C CYS A 136 -0.93 -13.81 10.34
N VAL A 137 -0.04 -13.17 9.59
CA VAL A 137 1.34 -13.64 9.41
C VAL A 137 2.33 -12.57 9.84
N ALA A 138 3.42 -13.00 10.49
CA ALA A 138 4.52 -12.11 10.80
C ALA A 138 5.24 -11.69 9.50
N VAL A 139 5.48 -10.39 9.35
CA VAL A 139 6.10 -9.81 8.15
C VAL A 139 7.46 -9.18 8.45
N GLN A 140 8.31 -9.10 7.42
CA GLN A 140 9.65 -8.54 7.51
C GLN A 140 9.91 -7.58 6.33
N VAL A 141 10.48 -6.41 6.62
CA VAL A 141 10.95 -5.49 5.58
C VAL A 141 12.28 -5.97 5.01
N VAL A 142 12.29 -6.18 3.69
CA VAL A 142 13.48 -6.62 2.94
C VAL A 142 14.33 -5.42 2.53
N ASP A 143 13.72 -4.43 1.88
CA ASP A 143 14.43 -3.23 1.40
C ASP A 143 14.20 -2.04 2.35
N LYS A 144 14.97 -1.98 3.43
CA LYS A 144 14.92 -0.88 4.43
C LYS A 144 15.30 0.49 3.85
N SER A 145 15.92 0.53 2.67
CA SER A 145 16.27 1.79 2.00
C SER A 145 15.12 2.35 1.15
N ASN A 146 14.11 1.52 0.87
CA ASN A 146 12.99 1.91 0.04
C ASN A 146 12.11 2.94 0.75
N LYS A 147 11.91 4.08 0.08
CA LYS A 147 11.14 5.20 0.62
C LYS A 147 9.65 4.92 0.80
N PHE A 148 9.10 3.88 0.18
CA PHE A 148 7.74 3.43 0.47
C PHE A 148 7.62 2.88 1.91
N LEU A 149 8.68 2.28 2.45
CA LEU A 149 8.68 1.62 3.75
C LEU A 149 9.24 2.50 4.88
N GLU A 150 9.55 3.76 4.60
CA GLU A 150 10.15 4.69 5.58
C GLU A 150 9.20 4.94 6.76
N GLY A 151 9.66 4.63 7.97
CA GLY A 151 8.91 4.83 9.20
C GLY A 151 7.79 3.80 9.44
N LEU A 152 7.70 2.77 8.60
CA LEU A 152 6.66 1.74 8.66
C LEU A 152 6.80 0.84 9.90
N PHE A 153 8.03 0.35 10.14
CA PHE A 153 8.40 -0.46 11.28
C PHE A 153 9.79 -0.06 11.81
N LYS A 154 10.04 -0.25 13.10
CA LYS A 154 11.38 -0.20 13.69
C LYS A 154 12.10 -1.55 13.58
N ALA A 155 13.40 -1.54 13.88
CA ALA A 155 14.29 -2.69 13.62
C ALA A 155 14.02 -3.90 14.54
N ASP A 156 13.30 -3.71 15.63
CA ASP A 156 12.99 -4.66 16.71
C ASP A 156 11.49 -4.95 16.86
N GLU A 157 10.67 -4.52 15.89
CA GLU A 157 9.23 -4.80 15.89
C GLU A 157 8.94 -6.15 15.18
N ASP A 158 7.90 -6.86 15.68
CA ASP A 158 7.38 -8.11 15.11
C ASP A 158 6.01 -7.87 14.44
N PRO A 159 5.94 -7.09 13.34
CA PRO A 159 4.66 -6.71 12.76
C PRO A 159 3.91 -7.91 12.20
N ILE A 160 2.59 -7.89 12.38
CA ILE A 160 1.69 -8.93 11.89
C ILE A 160 0.69 -8.30 10.93
N TRP A 161 0.58 -8.86 9.74
CA TRP A 161 -0.41 -8.45 8.76
C TRP A 161 -1.45 -9.53 8.53
N TRP A 162 -2.69 -9.09 8.37
CA TRP A 162 -3.82 -9.95 8.07
C TRP A 162 -3.83 -10.35 6.59
N LEU A 163 -4.14 -11.61 6.33
CA LEU A 163 -4.42 -12.17 5.01
C LEU A 163 -5.89 -12.59 5.02
N GLU A 164 -6.68 -12.09 4.06
CA GLU A 164 -8.06 -12.52 3.93
C GLU A 164 -8.12 -13.98 3.49
N SER A 165 -9.22 -14.66 3.81
CA SER A 165 -9.51 -15.98 3.26
C SER A 165 -9.41 -15.92 1.73
N SER A 166 -8.57 -16.78 1.18
CA SER A 166 -8.28 -16.86 -0.25
C SER A 166 -7.45 -15.73 -0.84
N SER A 167 -6.55 -15.11 -0.07
CA SER A 167 -5.53 -14.22 -0.67
C SER A 167 -4.60 -14.99 -1.60
N TYR A 168 -4.01 -14.35 -2.61
CA TYR A 168 -3.19 -15.01 -3.67
C TYR A 168 -1.69 -14.81 -3.46
N PRO A 169 -0.94 -15.81 -2.92
CA PRO A 169 0.49 -15.68 -2.74
C PRO A 169 1.24 -15.53 -4.07
N ILE A 170 2.25 -14.67 -4.05
CA ILE A 170 2.94 -14.16 -5.23
C ILE A 170 4.16 -15.03 -5.56
N MET A 171 4.07 -15.81 -6.64
CA MET A 171 5.22 -16.44 -7.27
C MET A 171 5.91 -15.47 -8.23
N ILE A 172 7.22 -15.30 -8.08
CA ILE A 172 8.02 -14.40 -8.93
C ILE A 172 8.77 -15.20 -10.00
N ASN A 173 8.41 -15.00 -11.26
CA ASN A 173 9.09 -15.60 -12.41
C ASN A 173 10.29 -14.76 -12.88
N ASP A 174 10.17 -13.43 -12.89
CA ASP A 174 11.26 -12.51 -13.29
C ASP A 174 11.93 -11.87 -12.07
N LYS A 175 12.87 -12.60 -11.47
CA LYS A 175 13.63 -12.16 -10.28
C LYS A 175 14.59 -11.00 -10.55
N GLN A 176 14.91 -10.70 -11.81
CA GLN A 176 15.78 -9.56 -12.14
C GLN A 176 15.00 -8.25 -12.12
N ARG A 177 13.72 -8.31 -12.48
CA ARG A 177 12.84 -7.15 -12.57
C ARG A 177 12.06 -6.88 -11.29
N VAL A 178 11.56 -7.94 -10.65
CA VAL A 178 10.66 -7.83 -9.49
C VAL A 178 11.46 -7.74 -8.20
N LYS A 179 11.18 -6.70 -7.42
CA LYS A 179 11.78 -6.50 -6.10
C LYS A 179 10.75 -6.81 -5.02
N VAL A 180 11.15 -7.59 -4.03
CA VAL A 180 10.36 -7.82 -2.82
C VAL A 180 10.66 -6.71 -1.82
N LEU A 181 9.60 -6.06 -1.34
CA LEU A 181 9.66 -4.99 -0.35
C LEU A 181 9.39 -5.52 1.06
N VAL A 182 8.35 -6.35 1.18
CA VAL A 182 7.92 -7.00 2.42
C VAL A 182 7.77 -8.50 2.14
N THR A 183 8.26 -9.32 3.05
CA THR A 183 8.22 -10.79 2.97
C THR A 183 7.60 -11.37 4.24
N SER A 184 7.17 -12.63 4.19
CA SER A 184 6.76 -13.39 5.37
C SER A 184 7.24 -14.83 5.27
N LYS A 185 8.13 -15.23 6.19
CA LYS A 185 8.54 -16.63 6.32
C LYS A 185 7.36 -17.53 6.71
N GLU A 186 6.47 -17.02 7.56
CA GLU A 186 5.28 -17.76 8.00
C GLU A 186 4.31 -18.03 6.84
N MET A 187 4.12 -17.04 5.95
CA MET A 187 3.33 -17.24 4.72
C MET A 187 3.98 -18.27 3.78
N GLU A 188 5.32 -18.24 3.65
CA GLU A 188 6.04 -19.22 2.83
C GLU A 188 5.85 -20.65 3.36
N GLU A 189 6.00 -20.85 4.67
CA GLU A 189 5.84 -22.15 5.31
C GLU A 189 4.41 -22.69 5.20
N LYS A 190 3.40 -21.82 5.32
CA LYS A 190 1.98 -22.21 5.28
C LYS A 190 1.41 -22.34 3.86
N TYR A 191 1.82 -21.46 2.95
CA TYR A 191 1.15 -21.24 1.65
C TYR A 191 2.10 -21.27 0.45
N GLY A 192 3.40 -21.47 0.67
CA GLY A 192 4.38 -21.79 -0.38
C GLY A 192 5.10 -20.59 -1.02
N GLU A 193 4.68 -19.35 -0.75
CA GLU A 193 5.38 -18.16 -1.24
C GLU A 193 5.58 -17.15 -0.10
N ALA A 194 6.73 -16.50 -0.09
CA ALA A 194 7.11 -15.51 0.91
C ALA A 194 6.71 -14.04 0.60
N PRO A 195 6.68 -13.57 -0.67
CA PRO A 195 6.49 -12.14 -0.95
C PRO A 195 5.09 -11.62 -0.56
N ILE A 196 5.05 -10.59 0.28
CA ILE A 196 3.81 -9.90 0.70
C ILE A 196 3.60 -8.63 -0.11
N VAL A 197 4.66 -7.84 -0.31
CA VAL A 197 4.64 -6.61 -1.12
C VAL A 197 5.78 -6.68 -2.12
N ILE A 198 5.46 -6.46 -3.40
CA ILE A 198 6.43 -6.40 -4.48
C ILE A 198 6.33 -5.09 -5.25
N THR A 199 7.42 -4.69 -5.89
CA THR A 199 7.42 -3.59 -6.85
C THR A 199 8.32 -3.89 -8.04
N PHE A 200 7.97 -3.31 -9.18
CA PHE A 200 8.83 -3.29 -10.37
C PHE A 200 8.53 -2.08 -11.25
N ASP A 201 9.51 -1.68 -12.03
CA ASP A 201 9.35 -0.62 -13.02
C ASP A 201 8.97 -1.20 -14.40
N TYR A 202 8.20 -0.42 -15.17
CA TYR A 202 7.77 -0.78 -16.52
C TYR A 202 7.70 0.44 -17.45
N GLY A 203 8.23 0.28 -18.67
CA GLY A 203 8.27 1.34 -19.68
C GLY A 203 9.10 2.57 -19.26
N ASP A 204 8.60 3.75 -19.59
CA ASP A 204 9.27 5.05 -19.45
C ASP A 204 9.15 5.61 -18.02
N GLY A 205 9.54 4.78 -17.05
CA GLY A 205 9.55 5.11 -15.64
C GLY A 205 8.20 4.95 -14.94
N GLY A 206 7.32 4.07 -15.44
CA GLY A 206 6.15 3.61 -14.71
C GLY A 206 6.55 2.68 -13.58
N THR A 207 5.73 2.62 -12.54
CA THR A 207 5.98 1.79 -11.36
C THR A 207 4.72 0.99 -11.02
N ILE A 208 4.91 -0.29 -10.76
CA ILE A 208 3.87 -1.19 -10.26
C ILE A 208 4.21 -1.52 -8.82
N LEU A 209 3.21 -1.46 -7.95
CA LEU A 209 3.25 -1.91 -6.57
C LEU A 209 2.08 -2.87 -6.36
N HIS A 210 2.36 -4.03 -5.80
CA HIS A 210 1.34 -5.04 -5.55
C HIS A 210 1.51 -5.65 -4.16
N MET A 211 0.39 -5.94 -3.51
CA MET A 211 0.34 -6.51 -2.17
C MET A 211 -0.64 -7.68 -2.13
N THR A 212 -0.22 -8.79 -1.52
CA THR A 212 -1.06 -9.99 -1.30
C THR A 212 -2.22 -9.72 -0.34
N SER A 213 -2.03 -8.79 0.60
CA SER A 213 -3.03 -8.37 1.59
C SER A 213 -3.89 -7.18 1.08
N HIS A 214 -4.93 -6.85 1.84
CA HIS A 214 -5.76 -5.67 1.65
C HIS A 214 -5.23 -4.45 2.37
N TYR A 215 -5.53 -3.28 1.82
CA TYR A 215 -5.19 -2.02 2.44
C TYR A 215 -5.97 -1.79 3.72
N TYR A 216 -7.28 -1.91 3.66
CA TYR A 216 -8.08 -1.79 4.86
C TYR A 216 -8.05 -3.12 5.62
N LEU A 217 -7.14 -3.22 6.58
CA LEU A 217 -7.03 -4.38 7.45
C LEU A 217 -8.31 -4.50 8.28
N GLN A 218 -9.00 -5.63 8.11
CA GLN A 218 -10.25 -5.90 8.83
C GLN A 218 -9.99 -6.52 10.20
N ARG A 219 -8.78 -7.07 10.42
CA ARG A 219 -8.37 -7.73 11.66
C ARG A 219 -6.91 -7.40 12.00
N ALA A 220 -6.61 -7.42 13.29
CA ALA A 220 -5.26 -7.51 13.84
C ALA A 220 -5.17 -8.76 14.74
N GLU A 221 -4.00 -9.41 14.82
CA GLU A 221 -3.76 -10.51 15.76
C GLU A 221 -2.87 -10.06 16.92
N LEU A 222 -3.36 -10.26 18.15
CA LEU A 222 -2.63 -9.90 19.37
C LEU A 222 -1.80 -11.07 19.89
N ARG A 223 -0.79 -11.46 19.10
CA ARG A 223 0.05 -12.64 19.33
C ARG A 223 0.91 -12.55 20.60
N THR A 224 1.50 -11.40 20.86
CA THR A 224 2.45 -11.18 21.97
C THR A 224 1.84 -10.32 23.07
N GLU A 225 2.43 -10.33 24.27
CA GLU A 225 2.01 -9.41 25.34
C GLU A 225 2.20 -7.94 24.91
N ARG A 226 3.21 -7.65 24.07
CA ARG A 226 3.39 -6.33 23.44
C ARG A 226 2.15 -5.92 22.66
N HIS A 227 1.61 -6.80 21.81
CA HIS A 227 0.44 -6.48 20.98
C HIS A 227 -0.81 -6.18 21.83
N LYS A 228 -0.92 -6.79 23.02
CA LYS A 228 -2.03 -6.57 23.95
C LYS A 228 -1.89 -5.31 24.81
N MET A 229 -0.74 -4.63 24.78
CA MET A 229 -0.57 -3.34 25.45
C MET A 229 -1.54 -2.31 24.87
N SER A 230 -1.77 -1.19 25.57
CA SER A 230 -2.67 -0.15 25.07
C SER A 230 -2.08 0.62 23.89
N ALA A 231 -2.93 1.12 23.00
CA ALA A 231 -2.51 2.06 21.95
C ALA A 231 -1.91 3.37 22.52
N LYS A 232 -2.28 3.77 23.74
CA LYS A 232 -1.63 4.90 24.43
C LYS A 232 -0.15 4.60 24.75
N GLU A 233 0.15 3.36 25.12
CA GLU A 233 1.53 2.94 25.35
C GLU A 233 2.33 2.94 24.05
N TYR A 234 1.75 2.42 22.97
CA TYR A 234 2.34 2.45 21.62
C TYR A 234 2.80 3.85 21.20
N VAL A 235 1.91 4.84 21.29
CA VAL A 235 2.25 6.19 20.82
C VAL A 235 3.32 6.85 21.69
N LYS A 236 3.40 6.52 22.97
CA LYS A 236 4.41 7.06 23.88
C LYS A 236 5.76 6.40 23.70
N SER A 237 5.81 5.07 23.79
CA SER A 237 7.08 4.31 23.81
C SER A 237 7.66 4.14 22.41
N GLU A 238 6.82 3.96 21.40
CA GLU A 238 7.27 3.63 20.05
C GLU A 238 7.12 4.80 19.07
N MET A 239 6.06 5.59 19.15
CA MET A 239 5.95 6.80 18.30
C MET A 239 6.66 8.02 18.91
N ALA A 240 7.20 7.91 20.13
CA ALA A 240 7.96 8.95 20.83
C ALA A 240 7.17 10.26 21.01
N PHE A 241 5.87 10.14 21.29
CA PHE A 241 5.00 11.26 21.65
C PHE A 241 5.07 11.58 23.14
N SER A 242 4.91 12.86 23.47
CA SER A 242 4.80 13.32 24.85
C SER A 242 3.47 12.87 25.49
N ASP A 243 3.38 12.98 26.82
CA ASP A 243 2.12 12.72 27.52
C ASP A 243 0.98 13.62 27.04
N SER A 244 1.26 14.90 26.77
CA SER A 244 0.24 15.83 26.27
C SER A 244 -0.23 15.45 24.87
N GLU A 245 0.69 15.06 23.99
CA GLU A 245 0.34 14.60 22.64
C GLU A 245 -0.53 13.33 22.71
N ALA A 246 -0.17 12.38 23.58
CA ALA A 246 -0.95 11.16 23.79
C ALA A 246 -2.35 11.45 24.38
N GLU A 247 -2.48 12.45 25.26
CA GLU A 247 -3.77 12.89 25.82
C GLU A 247 -4.67 13.56 24.78
N GLU A 248 -4.13 14.36 23.87
CA GLU A 248 -4.90 14.96 22.77
C GLU A 248 -5.53 13.92 21.83
N MET A 249 -4.95 12.71 21.76
CA MET A 249 -5.46 11.56 21.00
C MET A 249 -6.22 10.57 21.88
N GLY A 250 -6.45 10.88 23.16
CA GLY A 250 -6.94 9.94 24.18
C GLY A 250 -8.23 9.22 23.77
N ASP A 251 -9.23 9.98 23.30
CA ASP A 251 -10.52 9.43 22.90
C ASP A 251 -10.41 8.46 21.70
N ASP A 252 -9.51 8.71 20.75
CA ASP A 252 -9.34 7.81 19.61
C ASP A 252 -8.55 6.55 19.99
N LEU A 253 -7.65 6.66 20.97
CA LEU A 253 -6.80 5.56 21.44
C LEU A 253 -7.50 4.68 22.49
N GLU A 254 -8.58 5.15 23.09
CA GLU A 254 -9.28 4.44 24.16
C GLU A 254 -9.83 3.09 23.69
N GLY A 255 -9.54 2.02 24.44
CA GLY A 255 -9.99 0.66 24.13
C GLY A 255 -9.23 -0.03 23.00
N LEU A 256 -8.33 0.67 22.29
CA LEU A 256 -7.48 0.06 21.27
C LEU A 256 -6.24 -0.59 21.89
N SER A 257 -5.88 -1.74 21.34
CA SER A 257 -4.59 -2.37 21.58
C SER A 257 -3.49 -1.75 20.72
N LEU A 258 -2.24 -1.94 21.15
CA LEU A 258 -1.04 -1.57 20.41
C LEU A 258 -1.02 -2.26 19.05
N GLY A 259 -1.32 -3.56 18.99
CA GLY A 259 -1.30 -4.31 17.74
C GLY A 259 -2.31 -3.77 16.72
N GLU A 260 -3.50 -3.35 17.16
CA GLU A 260 -4.51 -2.73 16.28
C GLU A 260 -4.03 -1.38 15.75
N ALA A 261 -3.49 -0.53 16.63
CA ALA A 261 -2.96 0.78 16.26
C ALA A 261 -1.76 0.69 15.31
N GLU A 262 -0.83 -0.25 15.56
CA GLU A 262 0.35 -0.53 14.72
C GLU A 262 -0.05 -1.06 13.33
N SER A 263 -1.02 -1.98 13.29
CA SER A 263 -1.54 -2.54 12.03
C SER A 263 -2.15 -1.45 11.14
N ALA A 264 -3.01 -0.61 11.73
CA ALA A 264 -3.61 0.51 11.01
C ALA A 264 -2.58 1.59 10.66
N TYR A 265 -1.63 1.87 11.56
CA TYR A 265 -0.59 2.89 11.35
C TYR A 265 0.36 2.51 10.22
N SER A 266 0.85 1.27 10.20
CA SER A 266 1.73 0.80 9.14
C SER A 266 1.07 0.98 7.77
N THR A 267 -0.16 0.50 7.59
CA THR A 267 -0.91 0.71 6.35
C THR A 267 -1.03 2.20 5.96
N THR A 268 -1.41 3.05 6.93
CA THR A 268 -1.64 4.48 6.70
C THR A 268 -0.35 5.22 6.33
N GLN A 269 0.77 4.88 6.98
CA GLN A 269 2.10 5.39 6.67
C GLN A 269 2.57 4.91 5.30
N PHE A 270 2.31 3.64 4.95
CA PHE A 270 2.71 3.05 3.67
C PHE A 270 2.08 3.77 2.48
N ILE A 271 0.75 3.94 2.47
CA ILE A 271 0.07 4.63 1.36
C ILE A 271 0.51 6.10 1.26
N SER A 272 0.70 6.77 2.39
CA SER A 272 1.16 8.16 2.42
C SER A 272 2.56 8.29 1.82
N ASN A 273 3.47 7.36 2.14
CA ASN A 273 4.80 7.31 1.53
C ASN A 273 4.71 7.09 0.00
N VAL A 274 3.87 6.16 -0.45
CA VAL A 274 3.67 5.88 -1.87
C VAL A 274 3.20 7.13 -2.62
N ILE A 275 2.20 7.83 -2.07
CA ILE A 275 1.67 9.07 -2.67
C ILE A 275 2.76 10.13 -2.74
N VAL A 276 3.45 10.41 -1.64
CA VAL A 276 4.50 11.42 -1.55
C VAL A 276 5.63 11.13 -2.54
N GLU A 277 6.13 9.90 -2.56
CA GLU A 277 7.26 9.53 -3.43
C GLU A 277 6.88 9.59 -4.91
N GLN A 278 5.65 9.19 -5.27
CA GLN A 278 5.18 9.36 -6.64
C GLN A 278 5.05 10.84 -7.01
N GLN A 279 4.54 11.70 -6.12
CA GLN A 279 4.47 13.14 -6.38
C GLN A 279 5.87 13.74 -6.56
N LYS A 280 6.85 13.38 -5.73
CA LYS A 280 8.25 13.78 -5.90
C LYS A 280 8.79 13.33 -7.26
N LYS A 281 8.52 12.08 -7.68
CA LYS A 281 8.93 11.55 -8.98
C LYS A 281 8.30 12.32 -10.14
N VAL A 282 7.02 12.69 -10.04
CA VAL A 282 6.32 13.53 -11.02
C VAL A 282 6.93 14.94 -11.09
N MET A 283 7.17 15.58 -9.95
CA MET A 283 7.77 16.92 -9.89
C MET A 283 9.17 16.94 -10.51
N LYS A 284 10.01 15.93 -10.25
CA LYS A 284 11.33 15.77 -10.87
C LYS A 284 11.23 15.65 -12.39
N ARG A 285 10.30 14.81 -12.89
CA ARG A 285 10.05 14.63 -14.34
C ARG A 285 9.60 15.93 -15.01
N LYS A 286 8.66 16.68 -14.40
CA LYS A 286 8.20 17.98 -14.91
C LYS A 286 9.33 19.01 -14.95
N LYS A 287 10.17 19.09 -13.89
CA LYS A 287 11.35 19.97 -13.87
C LYS A 287 12.36 19.63 -14.97
N LYS A 288 12.61 18.34 -15.25
CA LYS A 288 13.51 17.92 -16.33
C LYS A 288 12.99 18.36 -17.71
N LYS A 289 11.71 18.09 -18.00
CA LYS A 289 11.07 18.49 -19.26
C LYS A 289 11.09 20.00 -19.50
N ASN A 290 10.97 20.81 -18.45
CA ASN A 290 11.01 22.27 -18.58
C ASN A 290 12.42 22.83 -18.81
N LYS A 291 13.48 22.07 -18.49
CA LYS A 291 14.87 22.46 -18.80
C LYS A 291 15.30 22.09 -20.21
N GLU A 292 14.59 21.15 -20.84
CA GLU A 292 14.84 20.65 -22.20
C GLU A 292 14.04 21.42 -23.27
N LYS A 293 13.16 22.34 -22.85
CA LYS A 293 12.41 23.27 -23.71
C LYS A 293 13.02 24.66 -23.64
#